data_AF-A0A1I3XU35-F1
#
_entry.id   AF-A0A1I3XU35-F1
#
_cell.length_a   1.000
_cell.length_b   1.000
_cell.length_c   1.000
_cell.angle_alpha   90.00
_cell.angle_beta   90.00
_cell.angle_gamma   90.00
#
_symmetry.space_group_name_H-M   'P 1'
#
loop_
_entity.id
_entity.type
_entity.pdbx_description
1 polymer ?
#
loop_
_entity_poly.entity_id
_entity_poly.type
_entity_poly.pdbx_seq_one_letter_code
_entity_poly.pdbx_strand_id
1 'polypeptide(L)'
;MYNSYDDSGFSLLGPFFILIIIALVGLAINFFIIRYASRANELLDTQKKILQELKIQTALLSGDKGNSEINSAYLDAIRKMQSTNLLEKGGMVAQYRVMDVAKLYNNLMAEVEAKNLSIMSARNAFQAEIDRLSSELNESQKMSFLSYYKENIK
;
A
#
# COMPACT_ATOMS: atom_id res chain seq x y z
N MET A 1 -60.87 49.37 31.40
CA MET A 1 -59.72 50.13 30.89
C MET A 1 -58.49 49.24 31.04
N TYR A 2 -57.86 48.97 29.89
CA TYR A 2 -56.52 48.41 29.65
C TYR A 2 -56.11 47.04 30.23
N ASN A 3 -55.93 46.12 29.28
CA ASN A 3 -55.14 44.90 29.32
C ASN A 3 -53.70 45.16 29.79
N SER A 4 -53.11 44.19 30.50
CA SER A 4 -51.75 43.75 30.20
C SER A 4 -51.62 42.26 30.53
N TYR A 5 -51.83 41.43 29.52
CA TYR A 5 -51.27 40.08 29.47
C TYR A 5 -49.74 40.25 29.42
N ASP A 6 -49.06 39.87 30.49
CA ASP A 6 -47.60 39.79 30.51
C ASP A 6 -47.20 38.45 29.90
N ASP A 7 -47.12 38.43 28.56
CA ASP A 7 -46.81 37.26 27.75
C ASP A 7 -45.29 37.08 27.71
N SER A 8 -44.73 36.52 28.78
CA SER A 8 -43.30 36.19 28.86
C SER A 8 -43.03 34.88 28.10
N GLY A 9 -43.06 34.96 26.77
CA GLY A 9 -42.70 33.87 25.87
C GLY A 9 -41.26 33.37 26.12
N PHE A 10 -41.12 32.07 26.41
CA PHE A 10 -39.84 31.41 26.66
C PHE A 10 -38.91 31.54 25.44
N SER A 11 -37.88 32.39 25.54
CA SER A 11 -36.99 32.68 24.40
C SER A 11 -36.04 31.51 24.11
N LEU A 12 -36.30 30.80 23.01
CA LEU A 12 -35.47 29.70 22.52
C LEU A 12 -34.08 30.16 22.00
N LEU A 13 -33.86 31.48 21.83
CA LEU A 13 -32.61 32.03 21.28
C LEU A 13 -31.38 31.70 22.14
N GLY A 14 -31.52 31.72 23.47
CA GLY A 14 -30.45 31.37 24.41
C GLY A 14 -29.95 29.93 24.25
N PRO A 15 -30.81 28.90 24.38
CA PRO A 15 -30.41 27.51 24.21
C PRO A 15 -29.91 27.20 22.79
N PHE A 16 -30.47 27.80 21.74
CA PHE A 16 -29.93 27.65 20.37
C PHE A 16 -28.50 28.17 20.23
N PHE A 17 -28.19 29.31 20.83
CA PHE A 17 -26.84 29.87 20.78
C PHE A 17 -25.82 28.98 21.49
N ILE A 18 -26.19 28.39 22.63
CA ILE A 18 -25.35 27.44 23.36
C ILE A 18 -25.08 26.18 22.52
N LEU A 19 -26.10 25.63 21.84
CA LEU A 19 -25.93 24.47 20.96
C LEU A 19 -24.98 24.75 19.79
N ILE A 20 -25.05 25.95 19.20
CA ILE A 20 -24.14 26.36 18.13
C ILE A 20 -22.69 26.42 18.64
N ILE A 21 -22.46 26.99 19.82
CA ILE A 21 -21.11 27.04 20.41
C ILE A 21 -20.58 25.62 20.69
N ILE A 22 -21.40 24.74 21.27
CA ILE A 22 -21.00 23.35 21.52
C ILE A 22 -20.65 22.65 20.20
N ALA A 23 -21.45 22.84 19.15
CA ALA A 23 -21.17 22.26 17.83
C ALA A 23 -19.87 22.79 17.22
N LEU A 24 -19.59 24.10 17.33
CA LEU A 24 -18.36 24.70 16.81
C LEU A 24 -17.12 24.22 17.57
N VAL A 25 -17.19 24.12 18.89
CA VAL A 25 -16.10 23.57 19.71
C VAL A 25 -15.88 22.09 19.37
N GLY A 26 -16.95 21.31 19.20
CA GLY A 26 -16.87 19.91 18.79
C GLY A 26 -16.21 19.74 17.41
N LEU A 27 -16.54 20.59 16.44
CA LEU A 27 -15.92 20.61 15.12
C LEU A 27 -14.42 20.93 15.21
N ALA A 28 -14.04 21.92 16.00
CA ALA A 28 -12.64 22.29 16.18
C ALA A 28 -11.84 21.13 16.78
N ILE A 29 -12.35 20.49 17.85
CA ILE A 29 -11.70 19.34 18.49
C ILE A 29 -11.56 18.18 17.50
N ASN A 30 -12.63 17.82 16.79
CA ASN A 30 -12.59 16.75 15.79
C ASN A 30 -11.57 17.02 14.68
N PHE A 31 -11.48 18.25 14.19
CA PHE A 31 -10.48 18.63 13.20
C PHE A 31 -9.05 18.39 13.71
N PHE A 32 -8.76 18.77 14.95
CA PHE A 32 -7.44 18.51 15.54
C PHE A 32 -7.17 17.01 15.71
N ILE A 33 -8.13 16.23 16.21
CA ILE A 33 -7.97 14.77 16.37
C ILE A 33 -7.64 14.11 15.02
N ILE A 34 -8.40 14.41 13.97
CA ILE A 34 -8.18 13.86 12.62
C ILE A 34 -6.78 14.26 12.11
N ARG A 35 -6.38 15.52 12.29
CA ARG A 35 -5.07 16.01 11.85
C ARG A 35 -3.91 15.32 12.57
N TYR A 36 -4.01 15.13 13.88
CA TYR A 36 -3.00 14.42 14.66
C TYR A 36 -2.96 12.92 14.33
N ALA A 37 -4.12 12.29 14.17
CA ALA A 37 -4.22 10.89 13.75
C ALA A 37 -3.60 10.66 12.37
N SER A 38 -3.86 11.54 11.40
CA SER A 38 -3.25 11.47 10.06
C SER A 38 -1.72 11.53 10.14
N ARG A 39 -1.17 12.50 10.87
CA ARG A 39 0.29 12.64 11.05
C ARG A 39 0.91 11.46 11.78
N ALA A 40 0.24 10.93 12.80
CA ALA A 40 0.71 9.74 13.50
C ALA A 40 0.72 8.52 12.58
N ASN A 41 -0.27 8.39 11.69
CA ASN A 41 -0.34 7.29 10.73
C ASN A 41 0.76 7.40 9.66
N GLU A 42 1.06 8.61 9.18
CA GLU A 42 2.19 8.88 8.28
C GLU A 42 3.55 8.54 8.93
N LEU A 43 3.73 8.89 10.20
CA LEU A 43 4.93 8.54 10.96
C LEU A 43 5.06 7.02 11.17
N LEU A 44 3.95 6.34 11.46
CA LEU A 44 3.93 4.88 11.59
C LEU A 44 4.27 4.19 10.27
N ASP A 45 3.75 4.66 9.14
CA ASP A 45 4.09 4.12 7.82
C ASP A 45 5.59 4.30 7.51
N THR A 46 6.13 5.47 7.83
CA THR A 46 7.56 5.77 7.66
C THR A 46 8.42 4.87 8.54
N GLN A 47 8.07 4.70 9.82
CA GLN A 47 8.80 3.81 10.73
C GLN A 47 8.76 2.35 10.28
N LYS A 48 7.61 1.87 9.78
CA LYS A 48 7.50 0.51 9.24
C LYS A 48 8.45 0.29 8.05
N LYS A 49 8.50 1.23 7.10
CA LYS A 49 9.44 1.16 5.96
C LYS A 49 10.89 1.12 6.41
N ILE A 50 11.27 2.01 7.34
CA ILE A 50 12.63 2.03 7.91
C ILE A 50 12.96 0.70 8.59
N LEU A 51 12.04 0.15 9.38
CA LEU A 51 12.25 -1.12 10.08
C LEU A 51 12.42 -2.28 9.09
N GLN A 52 11.67 -2.27 7.99
CA GLN A 52 11.75 -3.27 6.94
C GLN A 52 13.10 -3.20 6.20
N GLU A 53 13.57 -1.99 5.87
CA GLU A 53 14.89 -1.77 5.29
C GLU A 53 16.01 -2.19 6.23
N LEU A 54 15.90 -1.88 7.53
CA LEU A 54 16.86 -2.31 8.54
C LEU A 54 16.89 -3.84 8.67
N LYS A 55 15.74 -4.53 8.63
CA LYS A 55 15.70 -6.00 8.61
C LYS A 55 16.47 -6.57 7.42
N ILE A 56 16.30 -5.98 6.24
CA ILE A 56 17.02 -6.41 5.02
C ILE A 56 18.52 -6.15 5.16
N GLN A 57 18.94 -4.95 5.57
CA GLN A 57 20.36 -4.61 5.75
C GLN A 57 21.02 -5.49 6.82
N THR A 58 20.33 -5.75 7.93
CA THR A 58 20.83 -6.64 8.99
C THR A 58 21.04 -8.05 8.47
N ALA A 59 20.09 -8.57 7.68
CA ALA A 59 20.22 -9.90 7.08
C ALA A 59 21.41 -9.96 6.10
N LEU A 60 21.61 -8.94 5.26
CA LEU A 60 22.77 -8.83 4.36
C LEU A 60 24.10 -8.81 5.13
N LEU A 61 24.18 -8.01 6.20
CA LEU A 61 25.38 -7.88 7.03
C LEU A 61 25.67 -9.16 7.83
N SER A 62 24.65 -9.91 8.18
CA SER A 62 24.81 -11.21 8.86
C SER A 62 25.31 -12.33 7.93
N GLY A 63 25.47 -12.06 6.64
CA GLY A 63 25.86 -13.07 5.65
C GLY A 63 24.75 -14.06 5.33
N ASP A 64 23.52 -13.82 5.83
CA ASP A 64 22.35 -14.58 5.45
C ASP A 64 22.04 -14.27 4.00
N LYS A 65 22.39 -15.20 3.08
CA LYS A 65 22.14 -15.04 1.65
C LYS A 65 20.67 -15.24 1.29
N GLY A 66 19.81 -15.50 2.28
CA GLY A 66 18.43 -15.86 2.03
C GLY A 66 18.34 -17.22 1.32
N ASN A 67 18.93 -18.23 1.93
CA ASN A 67 18.88 -19.62 1.44
C ASN A 67 17.68 -20.40 1.99
N SER A 68 16.74 -19.74 2.69
CA SER A 68 15.49 -20.39 3.07
C SER A 68 14.60 -20.52 1.84
N GLU A 69 14.31 -21.74 1.41
CA GLU A 69 13.32 -21.99 0.37
C GLU A 69 11.96 -21.43 0.79
N ILE A 70 11.51 -20.38 0.10
CA ILE A 70 10.17 -19.84 0.30
C ILE A 70 9.24 -20.61 -0.60
N ASN A 71 8.41 -21.44 0.03
CA ASN A 71 7.28 -22.07 -0.64
C ASN A 71 6.09 -21.10 -0.60
N SER A 72 5.70 -20.60 -1.77
CA SER A 72 4.54 -19.71 -1.93
C SER A 72 3.85 -20.01 -3.25
N ALA A 73 2.52 -20.02 -3.22
CA ALA A 73 1.69 -20.16 -4.41
C ALA A 73 1.91 -19.02 -5.42
N TYR A 74 2.36 -17.84 -4.95
CA TYR A 74 2.68 -16.71 -5.84
C TYR A 74 3.98 -16.94 -6.63
N LEU A 75 4.97 -17.61 -6.01
CA LEU A 75 6.18 -18.04 -6.70
C LEU A 75 5.88 -19.15 -7.72
N ASP A 76 5.01 -20.09 -7.37
CA ASP A 76 4.60 -21.13 -8.32
C ASP A 76 3.77 -20.58 -9.49
N ALA A 77 2.96 -19.54 -9.25
CA ALA A 77 2.20 -18.88 -10.30
C ALA A 77 3.11 -18.19 -11.31
N ILE A 78 4.14 -17.45 -10.86
CA ILE A 78 5.08 -16.77 -11.76
C ILE A 78 5.99 -17.77 -12.49
N ARG A 79 6.39 -18.87 -11.85
CA ARG A 79 7.16 -19.96 -12.48
C ARG A 79 6.44 -20.59 -13.67
N LYS A 80 5.11 -20.70 -13.60
CA LYS A 80 4.28 -21.24 -14.68
C LYS A 80 4.11 -20.26 -15.84
N MET A 81 4.46 -18.99 -15.65
CA MET A 81 4.37 -17.97 -16.70
C MET A 81 5.53 -18.10 -17.68
N GLN A 82 5.23 -18.01 -18.97
CA GLN A 82 6.20 -17.89 -20.05
C GLN A 82 6.27 -16.44 -20.52
N SER A 83 7.40 -16.03 -21.08
CA SER A 83 7.59 -14.65 -21.55
C SER A 83 6.63 -14.28 -22.68
N THR A 84 6.24 -15.26 -23.50
CA THR A 84 5.19 -15.11 -24.52
C THR A 84 3.83 -14.76 -23.92
N ASN A 85 3.57 -15.15 -22.67
CA ASN A 85 2.34 -14.76 -21.99
C ASN A 85 2.30 -13.28 -21.68
N LEU A 86 3.43 -12.56 -21.68
CA LEU A 86 3.49 -11.11 -21.45
C LEU A 86 3.22 -10.28 -22.71
N LEU A 87 3.06 -10.92 -23.87
CA LEU A 87 2.94 -10.27 -25.16
C LEU A 87 1.51 -10.34 -25.71
N GLU A 88 1.08 -9.29 -26.40
CA GLU A 88 -0.15 -9.26 -27.19
C GLU A 88 0.02 -9.96 -28.55
N LYS A 89 -1.12 -10.21 -29.22
CA LYS A 89 -1.14 -10.64 -30.63
C LYS A 89 -0.58 -9.52 -31.51
N GLY A 90 0.74 -9.48 -31.65
CA GLY A 90 1.49 -8.38 -32.26
C GLY A 90 2.89 -8.20 -31.67
N GLY A 91 3.21 -8.90 -30.57
CA GLY A 91 4.54 -8.87 -29.96
C GLY A 91 4.80 -7.66 -29.07
N MET A 92 3.80 -6.79 -28.87
CA MET A 92 3.89 -5.69 -27.89
C MET A 92 3.67 -6.23 -26.47
N VAL A 93 4.30 -5.59 -25.48
CA VAL A 93 4.10 -5.95 -24.07
C VAL A 93 2.69 -5.57 -23.63
N ALA A 94 1.95 -6.56 -23.13
CA ALA A 94 0.61 -6.42 -22.61
C ALA A 94 0.66 -5.84 -21.19
N GLN A 95 0.46 -4.53 -21.02
CA GLN A 95 0.55 -3.84 -19.73
C GLN A 95 -0.30 -4.50 -18.63
N TYR A 96 -1.54 -4.93 -18.94
CA TYR A 96 -2.42 -5.59 -17.98
C TYR A 96 -1.83 -6.90 -17.44
N ARG A 97 -1.03 -7.61 -18.24
CA ARG A 97 -0.37 -8.85 -17.81
C ARG A 97 0.86 -8.58 -16.97
N VAL A 98 1.58 -7.50 -17.26
CA VAL A 98 2.67 -7.04 -16.39
C VAL A 98 2.14 -6.58 -15.04
N MET A 99 0.95 -5.97 -15.02
CA MET A 99 0.26 -5.62 -13.78
C MET A 99 -0.12 -6.87 -12.95
N ASP A 100 -0.52 -7.97 -13.60
CA ASP A 100 -0.74 -9.25 -12.90
C ASP A 100 0.55 -9.79 -12.28
N VAL A 101 1.70 -9.65 -12.95
CA VAL A 101 3.02 -10.01 -12.39
C VAL A 101 3.36 -9.15 -11.18
N ALA A 102 3.18 -7.83 -11.26
CA ALA A 102 3.40 -6.93 -10.12
C ALA A 102 2.46 -7.25 -8.95
N LYS A 103 1.22 -7.66 -9.23
CA LYS A 103 0.26 -8.12 -8.22
C LYS A 103 0.73 -9.40 -7.52
N LEU A 104 1.31 -10.35 -8.26
CA LEU A 104 1.91 -11.56 -7.67
C LEU A 104 3.06 -11.20 -6.71
N TYR A 105 3.93 -10.26 -7.10
CA TYR A 105 5.01 -9.76 -6.22
C TYR A 105 4.46 -9.14 -4.94
N ASN A 106 3.50 -8.21 -5.07
CA ASN A 106 2.90 -7.52 -3.93
C ASN A 106 2.22 -8.51 -2.97
N ASN A 107 1.53 -9.51 -3.49
CA ASN A 107 0.91 -10.56 -2.68
C ASN A 107 1.94 -11.45 -1.98
N LEU A 108 3.05 -11.78 -2.65
CA LEU A 108 4.17 -12.50 -2.02
C LEU A 108 4.77 -11.69 -0.87
N MET A 109 5.01 -10.40 -1.07
CA MET A 109 5.56 -9.54 -0.01
C MET A 109 4.60 -9.44 1.18
N ALA A 110 3.28 -9.34 0.94
CA ALA A 110 2.28 -9.37 1.99
C ALA A 110 2.26 -10.70 2.76
N GLU A 111 2.39 -11.84 2.06
CA GLU A 111 2.50 -13.15 2.69
C GLU A 111 3.76 -13.26 3.57
N VAL A 112 4.89 -12.78 3.05
CA VAL A 112 6.18 -12.78 3.75
C VAL A 112 6.13 -11.92 5.01
N GLU A 113 5.51 -10.75 4.94
CA GLU A 113 5.31 -9.89 6.12
C GLU A 113 4.39 -10.56 7.14
N ALA A 114 3.24 -11.10 6.70
CA ALA A 114 2.27 -11.75 7.58
C ALA A 114 2.83 -13.00 8.28
N LYS A 115 3.67 -13.77 7.58
CA LYS A 115 4.31 -14.98 8.11
C LYS A 115 5.69 -14.70 8.73
N ASN A 116 6.13 -13.45 8.76
CA ASN A 116 7.47 -13.03 9.20
C ASN A 116 8.61 -13.87 8.57
N LEU A 117 8.47 -14.18 7.29
CA LEU A 117 9.46 -14.91 6.49
C LEU A 117 10.60 -13.97 6.05
N SER A 118 11.67 -14.56 5.51
CA SER A 118 12.80 -13.78 5.00
C SER A 118 12.40 -12.97 3.74
N ILE A 119 12.29 -11.64 3.89
CA ILE A 119 12.05 -10.71 2.78
C ILE A 119 13.12 -10.82 1.69
N MET A 120 14.38 -10.99 2.06
CA MET A 120 15.48 -11.07 1.11
C MET A 120 15.39 -12.34 0.24
N SER A 121 15.22 -13.52 0.84
CA SER A 121 14.93 -14.76 0.11
C SER A 121 13.77 -14.61 -0.86
N ALA A 122 12.67 -13.96 -0.45
CA ALA A 122 11.48 -13.79 -1.29
C ALA A 122 11.75 -12.88 -2.48
N ARG A 123 12.43 -11.76 -2.24
CA ARG A 123 12.85 -10.83 -3.29
C ARG A 123 13.81 -11.49 -4.27
N ASN A 124 14.80 -12.23 -3.79
CA ASN A 124 15.77 -12.92 -4.64
C ASN A 124 15.09 -14.00 -5.49
N ALA A 125 14.21 -14.81 -4.90
CA ALA A 125 13.48 -15.85 -5.62
C ALA A 125 12.57 -15.26 -6.70
N PHE A 126 11.83 -14.19 -6.39
CA PHE A 126 10.96 -13.55 -7.37
C PHE A 126 11.76 -12.81 -8.46
N GLN A 127 12.87 -12.17 -8.09
CA GLN A 127 13.75 -11.49 -9.04
C GLN A 127 14.34 -12.47 -10.06
N ALA A 128 14.74 -13.68 -9.63
CA ALA A 128 15.22 -14.71 -10.54
C ALA A 128 14.16 -15.09 -11.60
N GLU A 129 12.87 -15.13 -11.22
CA GLU A 129 11.78 -15.38 -12.17
C GLU A 129 11.53 -14.20 -13.11
N ILE A 130 11.65 -12.96 -12.62
CA ILE A 130 11.60 -11.76 -13.47
C ILE A 130 12.75 -11.76 -14.48
N ASP A 131 13.96 -12.10 -14.05
CA ASP A 131 15.12 -12.18 -14.92
C ASP A 131 14.95 -13.27 -15.98
N ARG A 132 14.45 -14.46 -15.57
CA ARG A 132 14.09 -15.54 -16.49
C ARG A 132 13.10 -15.05 -17.55
N LEU A 133 11.98 -14.45 -17.13
CA LEU A 133 10.97 -13.92 -18.05
C LEU A 133 11.56 -12.86 -18.98
N SER A 134 12.39 -11.96 -18.46
CA SER A 134 12.97 -10.86 -19.24
C SER A 134 14.02 -11.32 -20.26
N SER A 135 14.67 -12.47 -20.03
CA SER A 135 15.76 -12.97 -20.89
C SER A 135 15.28 -13.52 -22.23
N GLU A 136 14.03 -13.94 -22.30
CA GLU A 136 13.39 -14.43 -23.54
C GLU A 136 12.76 -13.28 -24.37
N LEU A 137 12.76 -12.05 -23.86
CA LEU A 137 12.22 -10.87 -24.54
C LEU A 137 13.31 -10.14 -25.33
N ASN A 138 12.92 -9.47 -26.42
CA ASN A 138 13.83 -8.53 -27.09
C ASN A 138 14.03 -7.25 -26.25
N GLU A 139 15.05 -6.45 -26.56
CA GLU A 139 15.41 -5.27 -25.75
C GLU A 139 14.27 -4.26 -25.57
N SER A 140 13.47 -4.01 -26.61
CA SER A 140 12.34 -3.08 -26.53
C SER A 140 11.22 -3.59 -25.63
N GLN A 141 10.89 -4.88 -25.75
CA GLN A 141 9.92 -5.56 -24.90
C GLN A 141 10.42 -5.63 -23.46
N LYS A 142 11.68 -5.99 -23.25
CA LYS A 142 12.31 -6.09 -21.94
C LYS A 142 12.29 -4.74 -21.21
N MET A 143 12.67 -3.65 -21.89
CA MET A 143 12.59 -2.30 -21.33
C MET A 143 11.16 -1.94 -20.93
N SER A 144 10.19 -2.19 -21.81
CA SER A 144 8.78 -1.90 -21.53
C SER A 144 8.27 -2.72 -20.35
N PHE A 145 8.53 -4.04 -20.34
CA PHE A 145 8.15 -4.96 -19.27
C PHE A 145 8.72 -4.50 -17.91
N LEU A 146 10.02 -4.24 -17.84
CA LEU A 146 10.68 -3.85 -16.59
C LEU A 146 10.23 -2.47 -16.09
N SER A 147 9.92 -1.53 -16.99
CA SER A 147 9.38 -0.21 -16.61
C SER A 147 8.00 -0.38 -15.96
N TYR A 148 7.07 -1.02 -16.66
CA TYR A 148 5.72 -1.23 -16.13
C TYR A 148 5.72 -2.07 -14.84
N TYR A 149 6.58 -3.09 -14.75
CA TYR A 149 6.70 -3.88 -13.53
C TYR A 149 7.14 -3.02 -12.34
N LYS A 150 8.20 -2.23 -12.50
CA LYS A 150 8.74 -1.38 -11.43
C LYS A 150 7.78 -0.29 -10.98
N GLU A 151 6.97 0.26 -11.90
CA GLU A 151 5.95 1.27 -11.58
C GLU A 151 4.80 0.71 -10.75
N ASN A 152 4.59 -0.62 -10.73
CA ASN A 152 3.40 -1.25 -10.14
C ASN A 152 3.69 -2.12 -8.90
N ILE A 153 4.95 -2.25 -8.48
CA ILE A 153 5.31 -2.89 -7.20
C ILE A 153 5.26 -1.89 -6.04
N LYS A 154 4.86 -2.35 -4.86
CA LYS A 154 4.73 -1.56 -3.63
C LYS A 154 5.87 -1.82 -2.64
#